data_AF-A0A1Y5RCA2-F1
#
_entry.id   AF-A0A1Y5RCA2-F1
#
_cell.length_a   1.000
_cell.length_b   1.000
_cell.length_c   1.000
_cell.angle_alpha   90.00
_cell.angle_beta   90.00
_cell.angle_gamma   90.00
#
_symmetry.space_group_name_H-M   'P 1'
#
loop_
_entity.id
_entity.type
_entity.pdbx_description
1 polymer ?
#
loop_
_entity_poly.entity_id
_entity_poly.type
_entity_poly.pdbx_seq_one_letter_code
_entity_poly.pdbx_strand_id
1 'polypeptide(L)' 'MTTHLRKPSRIRFSGFVFLFVYPLVTAFSYGLSPLTQGWPIWLRTLVMVPFIVGAMVYLIIPLIQRRLTNWL' A
#
# COMPACT_ATOMS: atom_id res chain seq x y z
N MET A 1 -25.09 24.75 -17.67
CA MET A 1 -23.63 24.90 -17.49
C MET A 1 -23.15 23.80 -16.54
N THR A 2 -22.92 22.59 -17.07
CA THR A 2 -22.53 21.42 -16.28
C THR A 2 -21.02 21.39 -16.14
N THR A 3 -20.50 22.05 -15.09
CA THR A 3 -19.10 21.89 -14.72
C THR A 3 -18.91 20.48 -14.19
N HIS A 4 -18.44 19.57 -15.04
CA HIS A 4 -17.83 18.32 -14.61
C HIS A 4 -16.71 18.69 -13.64
N LEU A 5 -17.00 18.63 -12.34
CA LEU A 5 -16.00 18.71 -11.28
C LEU A 5 -15.07 17.53 -11.53
N ARG A 6 -14.01 17.77 -12.31
CA ARG A 6 -12.97 16.80 -12.62
C ARG A 6 -12.32 16.50 -11.27
N LYS A 7 -12.84 15.51 -10.54
CA LYS A 7 -12.36 15.07 -9.23
C LYS A 7 -11.05 14.33 -9.50
N PRO A 8 -9.89 15.01 -9.55
CA PRO A 8 -8.75 14.50 -10.28
C PRO A 8 -7.76 13.97 -9.25
N SER A 9 -8.01 12.79 -8.67
CA SER A 9 -6.91 12.08 -7.99
C SER A 9 -7.23 10.65 -7.58
N ARG A 10 -8.50 10.24 -7.43
CA ARG A 10 -8.79 8.92 -6.82
C ARG A 10 -8.30 7.74 -7.67
N ILE A 11 -8.37 7.85 -9.00
CA ILE A 11 -7.91 6.79 -9.90
C ILE A 11 -6.37 6.71 -9.93
N ARG A 12 -5.68 7.85 -10.02
CA ARG A 12 -4.20 7.91 -9.96
C ARG A 12 -3.68 7.45 -8.60
N PHE A 13 -4.34 7.88 -7.52
CA PHE A 13 -4.07 7.42 -6.16
C PHE A 13 -4.16 5.89 -6.08
N SER A 14 -5.28 5.31 -6.53
CA SER A 14 -5.47 3.86 -6.48
C SER A 14 -4.43 3.11 -7.30
N GLY A 15 -4.04 3.63 -8.48
CA GLY A 15 -2.98 3.04 -9.30
C GLY A 15 -1.61 3.04 -8.62
N PHE A 16 -1.21 4.15 -8.00
CA PHE A 16 0.06 4.23 -7.26
C PHE A 16 0.05 3.40 -5.98
N VAL A 17 -1.07 3.38 -5.24
CA VAL A 17 -1.25 2.47 -4.09
C VAL A 17 -1.04 1.04 -4.57
N PHE A 18 -1.72 0.61 -5.64
CA PHE A 18 -1.61 -0.75 -6.15
C PHE A 18 -0.17 -1.09 -6.55
N LEU A 19 0.51 -0.16 -7.23
CA LEU A 19 1.89 -0.32 -7.67
C LEU A 19 2.89 -0.43 -6.51
N PHE A 20 2.63 0.20 -5.36
CA PHE A 20 3.49 0.11 -4.17
C PHE A 20 3.11 -1.06 -3.27
N VAL A 21 1.82 -1.32 -3.07
CA VAL A 21 1.31 -2.41 -2.24
C VAL A 21 1.72 -3.76 -2.81
N TYR A 22 1.58 -3.95 -4.12
CA TYR A 22 1.84 -5.24 -4.75
C TYR A 22 3.27 -5.75 -4.53
N PRO A 23 4.34 -4.97 -4.81
CA PRO A 23 5.71 -5.38 -4.50
C PRO A 23 5.97 -5.42 -3.00
N LEU A 24 5.39 -4.54 -2.19
CA LEU A 24 5.57 -4.57 -0.73
C LEU A 24 5.02 -5.87 -0.12
N VAL A 25 3.80 -6.25 -0.49
CA VAL A 25 3.16 -7.51 -0.08
C VAL A 25 3.94 -8.70 -0.61
N THR A 26 4.33 -8.67 -1.89
CA THR A 26 5.10 -9.76 -2.51
C THR A 26 6.46 -9.94 -1.84
N ALA A 27 7.22 -8.87 -1.62
CA ALA A 27 8.52 -8.90 -0.96
C ALA A 27 8.40 -9.34 0.50
N PHE A 28 7.41 -8.85 1.23
CA PHE A 28 7.16 -9.27 2.61
C PHE A 28 6.75 -10.75 2.66
N SER A 29 5.92 -11.21 1.73
CA SER A 29 5.51 -12.61 1.64
C SER A 29 6.68 -13.52 1.28
N TYR A 30 7.53 -13.12 0.32
CA TYR A 30 8.73 -13.85 -0.09
C TYR A 30 9.81 -13.84 1.00
N GLY A 31 9.99 -12.74 1.73
CA GLY A 31 10.91 -12.65 2.86
C GLY A 31 10.44 -13.42 4.07
N LEU A 32 9.13 -13.39 4.35
CA LEU A 32 8.53 -14.24 5.38
C LEU A 32 8.56 -15.71 4.99
N SER A 33 8.51 -16.07 3.71
CA SER A 33 8.48 -17.48 3.26
C SER A 33 9.60 -18.34 3.86
N PRO A 34 10.90 -17.98 3.75
CA PRO A 34 11.98 -18.71 4.42
C PRO A 34 11.98 -18.52 5.95
N LEU A 35 11.57 -17.35 6.45
CA LEU A 35 11.56 -17.03 7.89
C LEU A 35 10.42 -17.70 8.68
N THR A 36 9.37 -18.17 8.00
CA THR A 36 8.14 -18.70 8.62
C THR A 36 7.90 -20.17 8.29
N GLN A 37 8.90 -20.91 7.78
CA GLN A 37 8.81 -22.34 7.45
C GLN A 37 8.37 -23.25 8.63
N GLY A 38 8.35 -22.75 9.87
CA GLY A 38 7.79 -23.45 11.04
C GLY A 38 6.64 -22.73 11.74
N TRP A 39 6.15 -21.59 11.23
CA TRP A 39 5.12 -20.81 11.91
C TRP A 39 3.71 -21.19 11.43
N PRO A 40 2.73 -21.30 12.34
CA PRO A 40 1.34 -21.50 11.95
C PRO A 40 0.83 -20.30 11.13
N ILE A 41 0.03 -20.58 10.09
CA ILE A 41 -0.51 -19.59 9.15
C ILE A 41 -1.15 -18.38 9.86
N TRP A 42 -1.83 -18.62 10.99
CA TRP A 42 -2.47 -17.57 11.78
C TRP A 42 -1.46 -16.55 12.30
N LEU A 43 -0.31 -16.98 12.85
CA LEU A 43 0.71 -16.09 13.39
C LEU A 43 1.35 -15.25 12.29
N ARG A 44 1.62 -15.88 11.13
CA ARG A 44 2.13 -15.19 9.95
C ARG A 44 1.16 -14.13 9.43
N THR A 45 -0.13 -14.43 9.40
CA THR A 45 -1.18 -13.50 8.96
C THR A 45 -1.36 -12.35 9.95
N LEU A 46 -1.32 -12.65 11.25
CA LEU A 46 -1.44 -11.68 12.33
C LEU A 46 -0.28 -10.68 12.35
N VAL A 47 0.92 -11.08 11.91
CA VAL A 47 2.06 -10.16 11.74
C VAL A 47 1.98 -9.42 10.40
N MET A 48 1.60 -10.12 9.33
CA MET A 48 1.58 -9.56 7.98
C MET A 48 0.55 -8.45 7.80
N VAL A 49 -0.66 -8.62 8.35
CA VAL A 49 -1.75 -7.64 8.24
C VAL A 49 -1.40 -6.27 8.86
N PRO A 50 -1.01 -6.15 10.15
CA PRO A 50 -0.69 -4.87 10.74
C PRO A 50 0.54 -4.24 10.09
N PHE A 51 1.49 -5.04 9.60
CA PHE A 51 2.63 -4.52 8.84
C PHE A 51 2.19 -3.88 7.52
N ILE A 52 1.33 -4.56 6.75
CA ILE A 52 0.77 -4.01 5.50
C ILE A 52 -0.06 -2.76 5.78
N VAL A 53 -0.92 -2.77 6.81
CA VAL A 53 -1.75 -1.62 7.18
C VAL A 53 -0.89 -0.45 7.64
N GLY A 54 0.12 -0.70 8.48
CA GLY A 54 1.08 0.32 8.92
C GLY A 54 1.84 0.91 7.74
N ALA A 55 2.34 0.08 6.83
CA ALA A 55 3.01 0.53 5.61
C ALA A 55 2.06 1.32 4.68
N MET A 56 0.80 0.90 4.55
CA MET A 56 -0.19 1.66 3.79
C MET A 56 -0.39 3.06 4.39
N VAL A 57 -0.61 3.14 5.71
CA VAL A 57 -0.95 4.40 6.39
C VAL A 57 0.25 5.35 6.49
N TYR A 58 1.43 4.83 6.85
CA TYR A 58 2.63 5.64 7.11
C TYR A 58 3.57 5.80 5.93
N LEU A 59 3.49 4.94 4.91
CA LEU A 59 4.36 5.01 3.74
C LEU A 59 3.56 5.42 2.52
N ILE A 60 2.49 4.70 2.18
CA ILE A 60 1.80 4.89 0.91
C ILE A 60 0.97 6.17 0.89
N ILE A 61 0.15 6.42 1.91
CA ILE A 61 -0.65 7.66 2.01
C ILE A 61 0.24 8.92 1.94
N PRO A 62 1.29 9.08 2.77
CA PRO A 62 2.12 10.28 2.73
C PRO A 62 2.98 10.37 1.47
N LEU A 63 3.46 9.26 0.90
CA LEU A 63 4.24 9.29 -0.35
C LEU A 63 3.39 9.82 -1.52
N ILE A 64 2.13 9.41 -1.57
CA ILE A 64 1.19 9.90 -2.58
C ILE A 64 0.79 11.33 -2.31
N GLN A 65 0.46 11.68 -1.06
CA GLN A 65 0.16 13.08 -0.69
C GLN A 65 1.34 14.00 -1.02
N ARG A 66 2.59 13.59 -0.76
CA ARG A 66 3.81 14.36 -1.04
C ARG A 66 4.05 14.52 -2.55
N ARG A 67 3.83 13.47 -3.35
CA ARG A 67 3.88 13.54 -4.83
C ARG A 67 2.79 14.43 -5.42
N LEU A 68 1.60 14.44 -4.83
CA LEU A 68 0.48 15.26 -5.29
C LEU A 68 0.63 16.73 -4.85
N THR A 69 1.18 16.97 -3.66
CA THR A 69 1.42 18.31 -3.11
C THR A 69 2.56 19.02 -3.86
N ASN A 70 3.58 18.28 -4.32
CA ASN A 70 4.63 18.84 -5.19
C ASN A 70 4.14 19.32 -6.57
N TRP A 71 2.85 19.16 -6.89
CA TRP A 71 2.25 19.59 -8.14
C TRP A 71 1.24 20.73 -7.97
N LEU A 72 1.10 21.29 -6.75
CA LEU A 72 0.30 22.48 -6.47
C LEU A 72 1.18 23.73 -6.39
#